data_AF-A0A930EHM0-F1
#
_entry.id   AF-A0A930EHM0-F1
#
_cell.length_a   1.000
_cell.length_b   1.000
_cell.length_c   1.000
_cell.angle_alpha   90.00
_cell.angle_beta   90.00
_cell.angle_gamma   90.00
#
_symmetry.space_group_name_H-M   'P 1'
#
loop_
_entity.id
_entity.type
_entity.pdbx_description
1 polymer ?
#
loop_
_entity_poly.entity_id
_entity_poly.type
_entity_poly.pdbx_seq_one_letter_code
_entity_poly.pdbx_strand_id
1 'polypeptide(L)'
;MNTKLSIIELDVLKTLNSQEGATQREIAEMNGASLGSVNGAIVKLRELGYISAENTLTDEAKELLKGTKPQNAVILAAGFGMRMVPINTVYPKAMLKVHGEVLIERLIRQLHEAGITKIDVVVGFMKESFEYLIDEYGVNLITNRDYASKENLHSLKLASAQLGNTYVIPSDIWFRENPFAECEPYSWYMVAESKNAHSRVKLNRNKELIDIGNSTNKKLKMMGVAYISNRDADEVRIRIAKFSHQDDCYWEDALYTESRPRKMMLLAKKVPENFAVGINTYDQLCTFDSGSESLQSDAIDILAKVFDVDTSEITNIEVLKKGMTNRSFLFRCKGEKYIMRIPGEGTERLINREHEYQVYEAIKDKGISDDIIYFDIKNGYKVTKFLENTRNCDPEDWEEVAKCMKVLRKFHSL
;
A
#
# COMPACT_ATOMS: atom_id res chain seq x y z
N MET A 1 -4.58 38.34 19.85
CA MET A 1 -3.79 37.39 20.70
C MET A 1 -3.83 36.05 19.99
N ASN A 2 -2.69 35.51 19.54
CA ASN A 2 -2.66 34.24 18.80
C ASN A 2 -2.65 33.08 19.81
N THR A 3 -3.78 32.86 20.49
CA THR A 3 -3.89 31.82 21.51
C THR A 3 -3.93 30.47 20.81
N LYS A 4 -2.86 29.68 20.97
CA LYS A 4 -2.74 28.35 20.37
C LYS A 4 -3.73 27.40 21.03
N LEU A 5 -4.78 27.02 20.29
CA LEU A 5 -5.75 26.02 20.76
C LEU A 5 -5.09 24.66 20.97
N SER A 6 -5.56 23.92 21.97
CA SER A 6 -5.12 22.54 22.22
C SER A 6 -5.79 21.56 21.25
N ILE A 7 -5.26 20.34 21.15
CA ILE A 7 -5.81 19.29 20.28
C ILE A 7 -7.28 19.00 20.65
N ILE A 8 -7.58 18.91 21.95
CA ILE A 8 -8.95 18.64 22.41
C ILE A 8 -9.90 19.80 22.09
N GLU A 9 -9.42 21.05 22.14
CA GLU A 9 -10.22 22.22 21.76
C GLU A 9 -10.54 22.19 20.26
N LEU A 10 -9.56 21.86 19.42
CA LEU A 10 -9.77 21.71 17.97
C LEU A 10 -10.70 20.53 17.61
N ASP A 11 -10.55 19.40 18.31
CA ASP A 11 -11.42 18.23 18.19
C ASP A 11 -12.88 18.59 18.51
N VAL A 12 -13.13 19.35 19.58
CA VAL A 12 -14.47 19.84 19.96
C VAL A 12 -15.06 20.74 18.87
N LEU A 13 -14.28 21.70 18.36
CA LEU A 13 -14.74 22.60 17.29
C LEU A 13 -15.10 21.81 16.02
N LYS A 14 -14.27 20.82 15.65
CA LYS A 14 -14.53 19.94 14.51
C LYS A 14 -15.84 19.17 14.67
N THR A 15 -16.07 18.57 15.84
CA THR A 15 -17.32 17.81 16.10
C THR A 15 -18.56 18.69 16.02
N LEU A 16 -18.52 19.88 16.64
CA LEU A 16 -19.63 20.82 16.59
C LEU A 16 -19.92 21.36 15.19
N ASN A 17 -18.90 21.40 14.32
CA ASN A 17 -19.06 21.78 12.92
C ASN A 17 -19.78 20.70 12.10
N SER A 18 -19.48 19.43 12.37
CA SER A 18 -20.12 18.31 11.68
C SER A 18 -21.49 17.94 12.26
N GLN A 19 -21.71 18.17 13.55
CA GLN A 19 -22.92 17.77 14.26
C GLN A 19 -23.33 18.88 15.23
N GLU A 20 -24.13 19.81 14.73
CA GLU A 20 -24.67 20.90 15.53
C GLU A 20 -25.57 20.34 16.65
N GLY A 21 -25.40 20.86 17.87
CA GLY A 21 -26.17 20.41 19.04
C GLY A 21 -25.66 19.12 19.71
N ALA A 22 -24.51 18.58 19.31
CA ALA A 22 -23.91 17.43 19.98
C ALA A 22 -23.71 17.68 21.48
N THR A 23 -24.11 16.71 22.30
CA THR A 23 -23.92 16.75 23.75
C THR A 23 -22.45 16.55 24.11
N GLN A 24 -22.06 17.00 25.30
CA GLN A 24 -20.68 16.82 25.81
C GLN A 24 -20.25 15.34 25.86
N ARG A 25 -21.20 14.42 26.08
CA ARG A 25 -20.95 12.97 26.08
C ARG A 25 -20.69 12.45 24.67
N GLU A 26 -21.49 12.85 23.69
CA GLU A 26 -21.29 12.48 22.28
C GLU A 26 -19.95 13.02 21.77
N ILE A 27 -19.62 14.28 22.09
CA ILE A 27 -18.32 14.88 21.73
C ILE A 27 -17.17 14.09 22.37
N ALA A 28 -17.31 13.66 23.63
CA ALA A 28 -16.29 12.86 24.30
C ALA A 28 -16.11 11.48 23.65
N GLU A 29 -17.21 10.81 23.28
CA GLU A 29 -17.20 9.51 22.62
C GLU A 29 -16.57 9.58 21.22
N MET A 30 -17.02 10.52 20.37
CA MET A 30 -16.52 10.70 19.01
C MET A 30 -15.01 11.03 18.96
N ASN A 31 -14.51 11.77 19.95
CA ASN A 31 -13.10 12.17 20.00
C ASN A 31 -12.21 11.21 20.82
N GLY A 32 -12.79 10.17 21.42
CA GLY A 32 -12.09 9.24 22.32
C GLY A 32 -11.48 9.94 23.53
N ALA A 33 -12.15 10.97 24.05
CA ALA A 33 -11.68 11.84 25.13
C ALA A 33 -12.49 11.63 26.42
N SER A 34 -11.94 12.08 27.56
CA SER A 34 -12.69 12.06 28.81
C SER A 34 -13.72 13.19 28.85
N LEU A 35 -14.88 12.95 29.46
CA LEU A 35 -15.91 13.98 29.63
C LEU A 35 -15.38 15.23 30.34
N GLY A 36 -14.51 15.05 31.34
CA GLY A 36 -13.87 16.16 32.04
C GLY A 36 -12.96 17.01 31.13
N SER A 37 -12.22 16.39 30.22
CA SER A 37 -11.39 17.09 29.25
C SER A 37 -12.23 17.89 28.25
N VAL A 38 -13.33 17.31 27.77
CA VAL A 38 -14.27 18.00 26.87
C VAL A 38 -14.94 19.19 27.57
N ASN A 39 -15.37 19.02 28.82
CA ASN A 39 -15.98 20.11 29.58
C ASN A 39 -15.00 21.27 29.78
N GLY A 40 -13.74 20.97 30.14
CA GLY A 40 -12.70 21.99 30.22
C GLY A 40 -12.44 22.71 28.89
N ALA A 41 -12.42 21.96 27.78
CA ALA A 41 -12.25 22.53 26.44
C ALA A 41 -13.42 23.45 26.06
N ILE A 42 -14.68 23.06 26.32
CA ILE A 42 -15.86 23.89 26.04
C ILE A 42 -15.84 25.18 26.85
N VAL A 43 -15.51 25.12 28.15
CA VAL A 43 -15.41 26.33 29.00
C VAL A 43 -14.39 27.30 28.40
N LYS A 44 -13.21 26.80 28.07
CA LYS A 44 -12.15 27.62 27.49
C LYS A 44 -12.50 28.17 26.10
N LEU A 45 -13.15 27.37 25.25
CA LEU A 45 -13.59 27.83 23.92
C LEU A 45 -14.67 28.91 24.01
N ARG A 46 -15.53 28.87 25.03
CA ARG A 46 -16.50 29.95 25.32
C ARG A 46 -15.80 31.22 25.82
N GLU A 47 -14.83 31.09 26.73
CA GLU A 47 -14.01 32.21 27.22
C GLU A 47 -13.24 32.90 26.07
N LEU A 48 -12.80 32.11 25.08
CA LEU A 48 -12.11 32.60 23.90
C LEU A 48 -13.04 33.09 22.77
N GLY A 49 -14.37 32.95 22.93
CA GLY A 49 -15.34 33.44 21.94
C GLY A 49 -15.55 32.55 20.71
N TYR A 50 -15.03 31.32 20.71
CA TYR A 50 -15.21 30.37 19.59
C TYR A 50 -16.56 29.64 19.63
N ILE A 51 -17.21 29.58 20.79
CA ILE A 51 -18.49 28.88 20.99
C ILE A 51 -19.44 29.75 21.82
N SER A 52 -20.74 29.76 21.47
CA SER A 52 -21.80 30.43 22.21
C SER A 52 -22.15 29.74 23.54
N ALA A 53 -23.02 30.37 24.35
CA ALA A 53 -23.54 29.77 25.58
C ALA A 53 -24.33 28.47 25.32
N GLU A 54 -24.94 28.36 24.14
CA GLU A 54 -25.73 27.23 23.64
C GLU A 54 -24.89 26.16 22.93
N ASN A 55 -23.55 26.26 22.97
CA ASN A 55 -22.63 25.38 22.24
C ASN A 55 -22.69 25.47 20.71
N THR A 56 -23.13 26.61 20.16
CA THR A 56 -23.07 26.85 18.71
C THR A 56 -21.75 27.51 18.32
N LEU A 57 -21.25 27.21 17.11
CA LEU A 57 -20.01 27.81 16.61
C LEU A 57 -20.22 29.27 16.23
N THR A 58 -19.32 30.14 16.71
CA THR A 58 -19.28 31.55 16.30
C THR A 58 -18.67 31.70 14.91
N ASP A 59 -18.84 32.87 14.29
CA ASP A 59 -18.26 33.16 12.97
C ASP A 59 -16.72 33.07 12.98
N GLU A 60 -16.08 33.43 14.10
CA GLU A 60 -14.64 33.29 14.28
C GLU A 60 -14.19 31.83 14.26
N ALA A 61 -14.93 30.93 14.91
CA ALA A 61 -14.66 29.50 14.85
C ALA A 61 -14.89 28.91 13.46
N LYS A 62 -15.95 29.35 12.76
CA LYS A 62 -16.24 28.92 11.39
C LYS A 62 -15.14 29.35 10.43
N GLU A 63 -14.65 30.57 10.51
CA GLU A 63 -13.52 31.06 9.71
C GLU A 63 -12.21 30.32 10.04
N LEU A 64 -11.95 30.05 11.31
CA LEU A 64 -10.82 29.20 11.72
C LEU A 64 -10.88 27.82 11.06
N LEU A 65 -12.02 27.14 11.14
CA LEU A 65 -12.19 25.79 10.58
C LEU A 65 -12.15 25.80 9.05
N LYS A 66 -12.69 26.84 8.40
CA LYS A 66 -12.61 27.02 6.94
C LYS A 66 -11.17 27.14 6.46
N GLY A 67 -10.28 27.78 7.22
CA GLY A 67 -8.84 27.81 6.95
C GLY A 67 -8.14 26.43 7.06
N THR A 68 -8.80 25.44 7.65
CA THR A 68 -8.31 24.06 7.82
C THR A 68 -8.91 23.09 6.81
N LYS A 69 -9.67 23.60 5.83
CA LYS A 69 -10.23 22.80 4.74
C LYS A 69 -9.10 22.18 3.89
N PRO A 70 -9.10 20.86 3.68
CA PRO A 70 -8.21 20.20 2.73
C PRO A 70 -8.36 20.81 1.32
N GLN A 71 -7.24 21.09 0.67
CA GLN A 71 -7.19 21.77 -0.62
C GLN A 71 -6.92 20.80 -1.78
N ASN A 72 -6.16 19.74 -1.53
CA ASN A 72 -5.75 18.77 -2.54
C ASN A 72 -5.43 17.40 -1.92
N ALA A 73 -5.19 16.43 -2.79
CA ALA A 73 -4.71 15.11 -2.41
C ALA A 73 -3.58 14.65 -3.33
N VAL A 74 -2.68 13.84 -2.79
CA VAL A 74 -1.61 13.15 -3.50
C VAL A 74 -1.81 11.64 -3.29
N ILE A 75 -2.02 10.92 -4.39
CA ILE A 75 -2.15 9.46 -4.40
C ILE A 75 -0.83 8.85 -4.88
N LEU A 76 -0.22 7.98 -4.09
CA LEU A 76 1.03 7.29 -4.44
C LEU A 76 0.72 5.94 -5.12
N ALA A 77 0.95 5.86 -6.44
CA ALA A 77 0.61 4.72 -7.29
C ALA A 77 1.77 4.19 -8.16
N ALA A 78 3.00 4.63 -7.91
CA ALA A 78 4.13 4.31 -8.78
C ALA A 78 4.70 2.89 -8.62
N GLY A 79 4.44 2.24 -7.49
CA GLY A 79 5.07 0.96 -7.13
C GLY A 79 4.56 -0.24 -7.92
N PHE A 80 5.43 -1.23 -8.14
CA PHE A 80 5.12 -2.46 -8.87
C PHE A 80 4.03 -3.34 -8.24
N GLY A 81 3.79 -3.23 -6.93
CA GLY A 81 2.84 -4.10 -6.24
C GLY A 81 3.19 -5.59 -6.29
N MET A 82 4.48 -5.96 -6.37
CA MET A 82 4.97 -7.33 -6.64
C MET A 82 4.32 -8.45 -5.81
N ARG A 83 3.91 -8.17 -4.57
CA ARG A 83 3.24 -9.12 -3.68
C ARG A 83 1.84 -9.58 -4.13
N MET A 84 1.32 -9.04 -5.23
CA MET A 84 0.01 -9.33 -5.83
C MET A 84 0.10 -10.23 -7.08
N VAL A 85 1.24 -10.86 -7.38
CA VAL A 85 1.33 -11.88 -8.45
C VAL A 85 0.38 -13.04 -8.11
N PRO A 86 -0.35 -13.60 -9.09
CA PRO A 86 -0.24 -13.37 -10.54
C PRO A 86 -0.99 -12.15 -11.11
N ILE A 87 -1.83 -11.47 -10.33
CA ILE A 87 -2.72 -10.40 -10.81
C ILE A 87 -1.95 -9.16 -11.31
N ASN A 88 -0.90 -8.75 -10.59
CA ASN A 88 -0.14 -7.52 -10.93
C ASN A 88 0.66 -7.57 -12.23
N THR A 89 0.66 -8.72 -12.91
CA THR A 89 1.33 -8.88 -14.19
C THR A 89 0.52 -8.23 -15.32
N VAL A 90 -0.78 -8.04 -15.10
CA VAL A 90 -1.71 -7.46 -16.09
C VAL A 90 -2.21 -6.09 -15.64
N TYR A 91 -2.32 -5.84 -14.32
CA TYR A 91 -2.90 -4.60 -13.78
C TYR A 91 -2.01 -3.94 -12.71
N PRO A 92 -1.86 -2.60 -12.71
CA PRO A 92 -1.33 -1.89 -11.56
C PRO A 92 -2.17 -2.18 -10.32
N LYS A 93 -1.54 -2.23 -9.15
CA LYS A 93 -2.23 -2.50 -7.88
C LYS A 93 -3.38 -1.52 -7.58
N ALA A 94 -3.20 -0.27 -7.97
CA ALA A 94 -4.21 0.77 -7.86
C ALA A 94 -5.50 0.47 -8.66
N MET A 95 -5.39 -0.38 -9.69
CA MET A 95 -6.48 -0.75 -10.60
C MET A 95 -7.22 -2.03 -10.20
N LEU A 96 -6.86 -2.63 -9.05
CA LEU A 96 -7.56 -3.81 -8.55
C LEU A 96 -9.02 -3.48 -8.25
N LYS A 97 -9.91 -4.39 -8.62
CA LYS A 97 -11.33 -4.32 -8.28
C LYS A 97 -11.59 -5.04 -6.96
N VAL A 98 -12.29 -4.37 -6.07
CA VAL A 98 -12.67 -4.88 -4.75
C VAL A 98 -14.12 -4.55 -4.53
N HIS A 99 -14.94 -5.57 -4.30
CA HIS A 99 -16.39 -5.50 -4.25
C HIS A 99 -16.99 -4.78 -5.47
N GLY A 100 -16.43 -5.05 -6.65
CA GLY A 100 -16.88 -4.49 -7.93
C GLY A 100 -16.32 -3.10 -8.28
N GLU A 101 -15.57 -2.46 -7.39
CA GLU A 101 -15.04 -1.10 -7.61
C GLU A 101 -13.52 -1.10 -7.74
N VAL A 102 -12.99 -0.32 -8.68
CA VAL A 102 -11.54 -0.11 -8.83
C VAL A 102 -11.03 0.74 -7.65
N LEU A 103 -9.96 0.29 -6.98
CA LEU A 103 -9.43 0.93 -5.76
C LEU A 103 -9.17 2.43 -5.94
N ILE A 104 -8.42 2.82 -6.98
CA ILE A 104 -8.08 4.23 -7.19
C ILE A 104 -9.30 5.07 -7.57
N GLU A 105 -10.24 4.52 -8.36
CA GLU A 105 -11.47 5.21 -8.71
C GLU A 105 -12.32 5.46 -7.45
N ARG A 106 -12.43 4.47 -6.56
CA ARG A 106 -13.12 4.62 -5.28
C ARG A 106 -12.48 5.72 -4.43
N LEU A 107 -11.14 5.75 -4.34
CA LEU A 107 -10.43 6.80 -3.61
C LEU A 107 -10.70 8.20 -4.19
N ILE A 108 -10.68 8.33 -5.51
CA ILE A 108 -10.95 9.60 -6.20
C ILE A 108 -12.40 10.05 -5.97
N ARG A 109 -13.37 9.14 -6.07
CA ARG A 109 -14.79 9.42 -5.79
C ARG A 109 -14.99 9.88 -4.35
N GLN A 110 -14.38 9.22 -3.38
CA GLN A 110 -14.42 9.62 -1.97
C GLN A 110 -13.79 11.00 -1.73
N LEU A 111 -12.69 11.32 -2.41
CA LEU A 111 -12.10 12.66 -2.36
C LEU A 111 -13.04 13.72 -2.94
N HIS A 112 -13.67 13.44 -4.08
CA HIS A 112 -14.65 14.33 -4.70
C HIS A 112 -15.88 14.57 -3.82
N GLU A 113 -16.40 13.52 -3.17
CA GLU A 113 -17.50 13.62 -2.19
C GLU A 113 -17.14 14.53 -1.02
N ALA A 114 -15.87 14.53 -0.58
CA ALA A 114 -15.37 15.43 0.46
C ALA A 114 -15.01 16.83 -0.08
N GLY A 115 -15.29 17.13 -1.35
CA GLY A 115 -15.06 18.41 -1.99
C GLY A 115 -13.61 18.67 -2.41
N ILE A 116 -12.79 17.63 -2.54
CA ILE A 116 -11.37 17.70 -2.89
C ILE A 116 -11.19 17.23 -4.33
N THR A 117 -11.14 18.17 -5.27
CA THR A 117 -11.05 17.88 -6.71
C THR A 117 -9.64 18.00 -7.28
N LYS A 118 -8.73 18.72 -6.59
CA LYS A 118 -7.33 18.80 -7.01
C LYS A 118 -6.60 17.56 -6.52
N ILE A 119 -6.41 16.59 -7.40
CA ILE A 119 -5.81 15.29 -7.07
C ILE A 119 -4.60 15.06 -7.97
N ASP A 120 -3.43 14.87 -7.36
CA ASP A 120 -2.19 14.50 -8.03
C ASP A 120 -1.94 13.00 -7.82
N VAL A 121 -1.90 12.20 -8.88
CA VAL A 121 -1.59 10.76 -8.83
C VAL A 121 -0.15 10.56 -9.30
N VAL A 122 0.70 10.08 -8.40
CA VAL A 122 2.09 9.75 -8.73
C VAL A 122 2.16 8.34 -9.31
N VAL A 123 2.40 8.24 -10.61
CA VAL A 123 2.40 6.99 -11.39
C VAL A 123 3.82 6.58 -11.79
N GLY A 124 4.01 5.30 -12.09
CA GLY A 124 5.32 4.72 -12.42
C GLY A 124 5.11 3.48 -13.28
N PHE A 125 5.04 2.32 -12.64
CA PHE A 125 4.71 1.06 -13.31
C PHE A 125 3.37 1.16 -14.07
N MET A 126 3.37 0.82 -15.37
CA MET A 126 2.19 0.84 -16.24
C MET A 126 1.40 2.15 -16.19
N LYS A 127 2.11 3.30 -16.22
CA LYS A 127 1.52 4.64 -16.13
C LYS A 127 0.39 4.88 -17.14
N GLU A 128 0.47 4.25 -18.32
CA GLU A 128 -0.49 4.39 -19.42
C GLU A 128 -1.88 3.93 -18.98
N SER A 129 -1.96 2.95 -18.09
CA SER A 129 -3.22 2.46 -17.52
C SER A 129 -3.95 3.50 -16.66
N PHE A 130 -3.30 4.60 -16.28
CA PHE A 130 -3.89 5.67 -15.46
C PHE A 130 -4.35 6.88 -16.29
N GLU A 131 -4.01 6.96 -17.58
CA GLU A 131 -4.26 8.16 -18.41
C GLU A 131 -5.75 8.52 -18.50
N TYR A 132 -6.63 7.52 -18.54
CA TYR A 132 -8.09 7.73 -18.58
C TYR A 132 -8.62 8.49 -17.35
N LEU A 133 -7.92 8.41 -16.21
CA LEU A 133 -8.33 9.12 -14.99
C LEU A 133 -8.27 10.65 -15.15
N ILE A 134 -7.43 11.15 -16.06
CA ILE A 134 -7.32 12.58 -16.36
C ILE A 134 -8.65 13.08 -16.90
N ASP A 135 -9.20 12.39 -17.90
CA ASP A 135 -10.42 12.81 -18.59
C ASP A 135 -11.67 12.48 -17.78
N GLU A 136 -11.73 11.30 -17.15
CA GLU A 136 -12.92 10.87 -16.42
C GLU A 136 -13.08 11.54 -15.05
N TYR A 137 -11.96 11.81 -14.38
CA TYR A 137 -11.97 12.29 -13.00
C TYR A 137 -11.23 13.62 -12.78
N GLY A 138 -10.57 14.18 -13.80
CA GLY A 138 -9.89 15.46 -13.67
C GLY A 138 -8.62 15.42 -12.81
N VAL A 139 -7.98 14.26 -12.67
CA VAL A 139 -6.74 14.14 -11.90
C VAL A 139 -5.52 14.58 -12.71
N ASN A 140 -4.44 14.96 -12.02
CA ASN A 140 -3.14 15.22 -12.63
C ASN A 140 -2.20 14.04 -12.41
N LEU A 141 -1.51 13.58 -13.46
CA LEU A 141 -0.54 12.49 -13.35
C LEU A 141 0.90 13.01 -13.22
N ILE A 142 1.60 12.57 -12.19
CA ILE A 142 3.02 12.86 -11.97
C ILE A 142 3.81 11.57 -12.22
N THR A 143 4.65 11.54 -13.25
CA THR A 143 5.43 10.33 -13.57
C THR A 143 6.71 10.25 -12.73
N ASN A 144 6.82 9.22 -11.89
CA ASN A 144 8.08 8.81 -11.26
C ASN A 144 8.82 7.83 -12.18
N ARG A 145 9.87 8.30 -12.87
CA ARG A 145 10.68 7.45 -13.76
C ARG A 145 11.61 6.49 -13.01
N ASP A 146 11.92 6.80 -11.75
CA ASP A 146 12.83 6.03 -10.91
C ASP A 146 12.08 5.03 -10.01
N TYR A 147 10.80 4.74 -10.31
CA TYR A 147 9.95 3.86 -9.50
C TYR A 147 10.51 2.44 -9.33
N ALA A 148 11.43 2.03 -10.21
CA ALA A 148 12.02 0.70 -10.18
C ALA A 148 13.17 0.55 -9.17
N SER A 149 13.86 1.65 -8.88
CA SER A 149 15.06 1.67 -8.03
C SER A 149 14.86 2.44 -6.72
N LYS A 150 13.77 3.21 -6.58
CA LYS A 150 13.52 4.05 -5.41
C LYS A 150 12.16 3.76 -4.79
N GLU A 151 12.12 3.82 -3.46
CA GLU A 151 10.90 3.62 -2.67
C GLU A 151 9.93 4.83 -2.70
N ASN A 152 8.82 4.70 -1.97
CA ASN A 152 7.69 5.65 -2.02
C ASN A 152 8.06 7.10 -1.59
N LEU A 153 9.18 7.34 -0.89
CA LEU A 153 9.66 8.68 -0.56
C LEU A 153 9.97 9.49 -1.81
N HIS A 154 10.58 8.87 -2.82
CA HIS A 154 10.88 9.54 -4.07
C HIS A 154 9.60 9.94 -4.81
N SER A 155 8.58 9.09 -4.76
CA SER A 155 7.27 9.39 -5.33
C SER A 155 6.65 10.61 -4.65
N LEU A 156 6.69 10.69 -3.31
CA LEU A 156 6.17 11.87 -2.60
C LEU A 156 7.01 13.12 -2.84
N LYS A 157 8.34 13.00 -3.00
CA LYS A 157 9.22 14.13 -3.33
C LYS A 157 8.79 14.85 -4.60
N LEU A 158 8.39 14.10 -5.64
CA LEU A 158 7.92 14.68 -6.90
C LEU A 158 6.64 15.52 -6.72
N ALA A 159 5.81 15.16 -5.75
CA ALA A 159 4.58 15.89 -5.40
C ALA A 159 4.77 16.85 -4.20
N SER A 160 5.98 16.99 -3.65
CA SER A 160 6.21 17.70 -2.38
C SER A 160 5.85 19.20 -2.40
N ALA A 161 5.91 19.82 -3.59
CA ALA A 161 5.47 21.20 -3.80
C ALA A 161 3.97 21.40 -3.56
N GLN A 162 3.18 20.32 -3.68
CA GLN A 162 1.73 20.36 -3.48
C GLN A 162 1.32 20.22 -2.01
N LEU A 163 2.26 19.90 -1.11
CA LEU A 163 1.96 19.71 0.32
C LEU A 163 1.50 21.01 0.99
N GLY A 164 0.42 20.94 1.74
CA GLY A 164 -0.17 22.06 2.46
C GLY A 164 -1.68 21.99 2.43
N ASN A 165 -2.29 21.57 3.54
CA ASN A 165 -3.68 21.13 3.61
C ASN A 165 -3.95 20.00 2.61
N THR A 166 -3.07 19.00 2.60
CA THR A 166 -3.03 17.93 1.58
C THR A 166 -3.23 16.57 2.22
N TYR A 167 -4.03 15.73 1.58
CA TYR A 167 -4.04 14.29 1.88
C TYR A 167 -2.92 13.56 1.13
N VAL A 168 -2.19 12.69 1.82
CA VAL A 168 -1.24 11.74 1.20
C VAL A 168 -1.81 10.35 1.39
N ILE A 169 -2.04 9.63 0.29
CA ILE A 169 -2.80 8.39 0.28
C ILE A 169 -2.04 7.34 -0.56
N PRO A 170 -1.84 6.11 -0.05
CA PRO A 170 -1.32 5.04 -0.88
C PRO A 170 -2.47 4.48 -1.75
N SER A 171 -2.18 4.13 -2.99
CA SER A 171 -3.21 3.67 -3.95
C SER A 171 -3.80 2.28 -3.67
N ASP A 172 -3.28 1.57 -2.67
CA ASP A 172 -3.61 0.19 -2.36
C ASP A 172 -4.52 -0.01 -1.14
N ILE A 173 -5.16 1.07 -0.72
CA ILE A 173 -6.03 1.06 0.44
C ILE A 173 -7.50 1.12 0.01
N TRP A 174 -8.30 0.25 0.61
CA TRP A 174 -9.75 0.28 0.50
C TRP A 174 -10.34 0.83 1.79
N PHE A 175 -11.25 1.80 1.68
CA PHE A 175 -12.01 2.33 2.81
C PHE A 175 -13.47 1.89 2.74
N ARG A 176 -14.01 1.44 3.88
CA ARG A 176 -15.43 1.08 4.00
C ARG A 176 -16.32 2.31 3.85
N GLU A 177 -15.99 3.35 4.57
CA GLU A 177 -16.67 4.65 4.60
C GLU A 177 -15.69 5.74 4.19
N ASN A 178 -16.19 6.89 3.74
CA ASN A 178 -15.35 7.99 3.30
C ASN A 178 -14.50 8.54 4.47
N PRO A 179 -13.16 8.44 4.42
CA PRO A 179 -12.28 8.86 5.52
C PRO A 179 -11.92 10.35 5.47
N PHE A 180 -12.23 11.02 4.36
CA PHE A 180 -11.89 12.40 4.07
C PHE A 180 -12.95 13.32 4.65
N ALA A 181 -12.53 14.47 5.15
CA ALA A 181 -13.40 15.40 5.86
C ALA A 181 -13.31 16.80 5.24
N GLU A 182 -14.37 17.58 5.40
CA GLU A 182 -14.40 18.98 4.94
C GLU A 182 -13.41 19.87 5.70
N CYS A 183 -13.04 19.50 6.92
CA CYS A 183 -12.08 20.24 7.74
C CYS A 183 -11.15 19.30 8.53
N GLU A 184 -9.86 19.62 8.54
CA GLU A 184 -8.83 18.91 9.28
C GLU A 184 -7.95 19.90 10.06
N PRO A 185 -8.22 20.14 11.36
CA PRO A 185 -7.60 21.23 12.11
C PRO A 185 -6.09 21.10 12.33
N TYR A 186 -5.54 19.90 12.20
CA TYR A 186 -4.13 19.61 12.42
C TYR A 186 -3.69 18.40 11.61
N SER A 187 -2.39 18.27 11.40
CA SER A 187 -1.80 17.17 10.64
C SER A 187 -1.86 15.84 11.41
N TRP A 188 -2.17 14.76 10.72
CA TRP A 188 -2.29 13.43 11.32
C TRP A 188 -1.85 12.32 10.37
N TYR A 189 -1.56 11.15 10.94
CA TYR A 189 -1.24 9.91 10.25
C TYR A 189 -2.20 8.81 10.71
N MET A 190 -2.76 8.04 9.78
CA MET A 190 -3.78 7.03 10.07
C MET A 190 -3.15 5.72 10.56
N VAL A 191 -3.71 5.20 11.66
CA VAL A 191 -3.38 3.88 12.19
C VAL A 191 -4.65 3.08 12.46
N ALA A 192 -4.68 1.82 12.04
CA ALA A 192 -5.77 0.89 12.33
C ALA A 192 -5.46 0.05 13.56
N GLU A 193 -6.46 -0.32 14.35
CA GLU A 193 -6.30 -1.40 15.34
C GLU A 193 -6.02 -2.73 14.62
N SER A 194 -5.15 -3.57 15.18
CA SER A 194 -4.90 -4.91 14.65
C SER A 194 -4.35 -5.81 15.73
N LYS A 195 -4.93 -7.00 15.88
CA LYS A 195 -4.48 -8.00 16.87
C LYS A 195 -3.17 -8.69 16.48
N ASN A 196 -2.86 -8.72 15.18
CA ASN A 196 -1.73 -9.47 14.61
C ASN A 196 -0.74 -8.56 13.86
N ALA A 197 -0.58 -7.29 14.28
CA ALA A 197 0.22 -6.35 13.49
C ALA A 197 1.74 -6.57 13.65
N HIS A 198 2.45 -6.57 12.53
CA HIS A 198 3.83 -6.10 12.31
C HIS A 198 4.18 -4.67 12.77
N SER A 199 3.45 -4.02 13.69
CA SER A 199 3.69 -2.60 14.00
C SER A 199 5.08 -2.25 14.51
N ARG A 200 5.59 -1.11 14.09
CA ARG A 200 6.76 -0.45 14.70
C ARG A 200 6.34 0.62 15.71
N VAL A 201 5.06 0.98 15.84
CA VAL A 201 4.63 2.16 16.60
C VAL A 201 3.67 1.85 17.75
N LYS A 202 3.76 2.67 18.82
CA LYS A 202 2.76 2.76 19.88
C LYS A 202 2.16 4.16 19.95
N LEU A 203 0.94 4.23 20.46
CA LEU A 203 0.24 5.48 20.75
C LEU A 203 0.43 5.86 22.22
N ASN A 204 0.75 7.12 22.50
CA ASN A 204 0.72 7.65 23.87
C ASN A 204 -0.60 8.38 24.17
N ARG A 205 -0.77 8.87 25.42
CA ARG A 205 -1.98 9.58 25.85
C ARG A 205 -2.26 10.89 25.09
N ASN A 206 -1.25 11.46 24.44
CA ASN A 206 -1.34 12.71 23.70
C ASN A 206 -1.58 12.49 22.19
N LYS A 207 -2.01 11.27 21.80
CA LYS A 207 -2.18 10.84 20.40
C LYS A 207 -0.87 10.87 19.57
N GLU A 208 0.30 10.87 20.21
CA GLU A 208 1.58 10.87 19.50
C GLU A 208 2.03 9.44 19.15
N LEU A 209 2.61 9.26 17.97
CA LEU A 209 3.16 7.99 17.50
C LEU A 209 4.64 7.87 17.86
N ILE A 210 4.99 6.78 18.55
CA ILE A 210 6.35 6.48 19.02
C ILE A 210 6.83 5.13 18.47
N ASP A 211 7.96 5.12 17.76
CA ASP A 211 8.65 3.90 17.30
C ASP A 211 9.18 3.11 18.51
N ILE A 212 8.82 1.83 18.58
CA ILE A 212 9.22 0.85 19.59
C ILE A 212 10.01 -0.32 18.99
N GLY A 213 10.38 -0.25 17.72
CA GLY A 213 11.12 -1.27 16.99
C GLY A 213 10.36 -2.60 16.91
N ASN A 214 11.09 -3.70 17.06
CA ASN A 214 10.55 -5.07 16.94
C ASN A 214 9.92 -5.62 18.24
N SER A 215 9.48 -4.74 19.15
CA SER A 215 8.78 -5.14 20.38
C SER A 215 7.49 -5.92 20.09
N THR A 216 7.13 -6.88 20.94
CA THR A 216 6.10 -7.90 20.70
C THR A 216 4.66 -7.45 20.93
N ASN A 217 4.41 -6.23 21.42
CA ASN A 217 3.07 -5.78 21.82
C ASN A 217 2.46 -4.82 20.78
N LYS A 218 2.19 -5.35 19.59
CA LYS A 218 1.90 -4.59 18.38
C LYS A 218 0.40 -4.56 18.07
N LYS A 219 -0.30 -3.56 18.58
CA LYS A 219 -1.77 -3.41 18.43
C LYS A 219 -2.24 -2.46 17.34
N LEU A 220 -1.31 -1.82 16.61
CA LEU A 220 -1.61 -0.77 15.63
C LEU A 220 -0.99 -1.10 14.27
N LYS A 221 -1.70 -0.90 13.18
CA LYS A 221 -1.16 -1.02 11.81
C LYS A 221 -1.03 0.37 11.21
N MET A 222 0.15 0.67 10.65
CA MET A 222 0.36 1.91 9.90
C MET A 222 -0.28 1.76 8.52
N MET A 223 -1.11 2.73 8.12
CA MET A 223 -1.93 2.62 6.91
C MET A 223 -1.38 3.39 5.70
N GLY A 224 -0.35 4.22 5.88
CA GLY A 224 0.25 5.04 4.81
C GLY A 224 -0.54 6.31 4.48
N VAL A 225 -1.68 6.54 5.13
CA VAL A 225 -2.59 7.68 4.88
C VAL A 225 -2.30 8.79 5.88
N ALA A 226 -2.19 10.02 5.41
CA ALA A 226 -2.00 11.18 6.27
C ALA A 226 -2.70 12.43 5.72
N TYR A 227 -2.93 13.37 6.62
CA TYR A 227 -3.23 14.76 6.28
C TYR A 227 -2.10 15.64 6.77
N ILE A 228 -1.59 16.51 5.89
CA ILE A 228 -0.52 17.46 6.19
C ILE A 228 -1.09 18.86 6.08
N SER A 229 -1.28 19.54 7.21
CA SER A 229 -1.71 20.93 7.24
C SER A 229 -0.63 21.87 6.71
N ASN A 230 -1.03 23.05 6.27
CA ASN A 230 -0.09 24.08 5.80
C ASN A 230 0.99 24.43 6.86
N ARG A 231 0.65 24.31 8.15
CA ARG A 231 1.57 24.58 9.27
C ARG A 231 2.76 23.62 9.31
N ASP A 232 2.58 22.36 8.95
CA ASP A 232 3.63 21.34 9.05
C ASP A 232 4.25 21.00 7.67
N ALA A 233 3.68 21.51 6.58
CA ALA A 233 4.08 21.18 5.22
C ALA A 233 5.53 21.55 4.89
N ASP A 234 6.01 22.72 5.33
CA ASP A 234 7.41 23.14 5.09
C ASP A 234 8.41 22.22 5.76
N GLU A 235 8.16 21.85 7.01
CA GLU A 235 9.03 20.93 7.74
C GLU A 235 9.02 19.54 7.08
N VAL A 236 7.86 19.04 6.66
CA VAL A 236 7.76 17.77 5.92
C VAL A 236 8.55 17.84 4.61
N ARG A 237 8.45 18.94 3.83
CA ARG A 237 9.22 19.14 2.60
C ARG A 237 10.73 19.08 2.83
N ILE A 238 11.22 19.83 3.83
CA ILE A 238 12.64 19.86 4.19
C ILE A 238 13.14 18.46 4.51
N ARG A 239 12.34 17.71 5.27
CA ARG A 239 12.69 16.35 5.69
C ARG A 239 12.68 15.38 4.52
N ILE A 240 11.67 15.40 3.65
CA ILE A 240 11.66 14.60 2.42
C ILE A 240 12.89 14.89 1.57
N ALA A 241 13.27 16.16 1.39
CA ALA A 241 14.46 16.53 0.64
C ALA A 241 15.74 15.94 1.26
N LYS A 242 15.86 15.96 2.59
CA LYS A 242 17.00 15.40 3.33
C LYS A 242 17.16 13.89 3.14
N PHE A 243 16.07 13.13 3.21
CA PHE A 243 16.11 11.66 3.06
C PHE A 243 16.20 11.19 1.61
N SER A 244 15.93 12.09 0.65
CA SER A 244 15.87 11.73 -0.78
C SER A 244 17.18 11.28 -1.43
N HIS A 245 18.30 11.37 -0.72
CA HIS A 245 19.60 10.86 -1.17
C HIS A 245 19.75 9.35 -0.94
N GLN A 246 18.83 8.72 -0.21
CA GLN A 246 18.81 7.29 0.06
C GLN A 246 17.73 6.62 -0.81
N ASP A 247 18.06 5.51 -1.45
CA ASP A 247 17.17 4.83 -2.39
C ASP A 247 16.08 3.99 -1.69
N ASP A 248 16.41 3.40 -0.53
CA ASP A 248 15.56 2.50 0.26
C ASP A 248 14.83 3.23 1.42
N CYS A 249 14.25 4.41 1.16
CA CYS A 249 13.51 5.18 2.17
C CYS A 249 12.01 5.24 1.91
N TYR A 250 11.24 5.02 2.97
CA TYR A 250 9.81 5.27 2.98
C TYR A 250 9.54 6.72 3.40
N TRP A 251 8.50 7.35 2.85
CA TRP A 251 8.17 8.74 3.21
C TRP A 251 7.80 8.88 4.69
N GLU A 252 7.29 7.81 5.30
CA GLU A 252 7.04 7.69 6.73
C GLU A 252 8.33 7.87 7.56
N ASP A 253 9.49 7.46 7.05
CA ASP A 253 10.78 7.68 7.71
C ASP A 253 11.08 9.17 7.85
N ALA A 254 10.64 9.97 6.88
CA ALA A 254 10.76 11.43 6.93
C ALA A 254 9.90 12.04 8.04
N LEU A 255 8.97 11.34 8.68
CA LEU A 255 8.13 11.90 9.76
C LEU A 255 8.78 11.86 11.15
N TYR A 256 9.89 11.14 11.34
CA TYR A 256 10.54 10.98 12.65
C TYR A 256 11.49 12.12 13.02
N THR A 257 11.15 12.91 14.04
CA THR A 257 11.88 14.15 14.36
C THR A 257 13.32 13.91 14.85
N GLU A 258 14.26 14.80 14.54
CA GLU A 258 15.65 14.67 15.03
C GLU A 258 15.76 14.85 16.54
N SER A 259 15.02 15.82 17.08
CA SER A 259 14.98 16.11 18.52
C SER A 259 14.47 14.92 19.35
N ARG A 260 13.62 14.07 18.76
CA ARG A 260 13.10 12.84 19.35
C ARG A 260 13.04 11.77 18.25
N PRO A 261 14.14 11.04 18.00
CA PRO A 261 14.30 10.18 16.81
C PRO A 261 13.29 9.04 16.70
N ARG A 262 12.59 8.72 17.79
CA ARG A 262 11.52 7.71 17.80
C ARG A 262 10.12 8.30 17.71
N LYS A 263 9.96 9.62 17.78
CA LYS A 263 8.64 10.27 17.77
C LYS A 263 8.35 10.82 16.38
N MET A 264 7.18 10.47 15.84
CA MET A 264 6.67 11.10 14.62
C MET A 264 6.17 12.51 14.91
N MET A 265 6.34 13.41 13.95
CA MET A 265 5.83 14.78 14.04
C MET A 265 4.30 14.86 13.94
N LEU A 266 3.67 13.89 13.27
CA LEU A 266 2.22 13.81 13.08
C LEU A 266 1.54 13.08 14.24
N LEU A 267 0.31 13.48 14.55
CA LEU A 267 -0.56 12.80 15.51
C LEU A 267 -1.24 11.58 14.87
N ALA A 268 -1.70 10.64 15.68
CA ALA A 268 -2.42 9.48 15.17
C ALA A 268 -3.91 9.79 14.95
N LYS A 269 -4.43 9.47 13.76
CA LYS A 269 -5.86 9.25 13.51
C LYS A 269 -6.13 7.75 13.62
N LYS A 270 -6.64 7.33 14.77
CA LYS A 270 -6.90 5.92 15.06
C LYS A 270 -8.24 5.51 14.46
N VAL A 271 -8.28 4.39 13.73
CA VAL A 271 -9.48 3.82 13.15
C VAL A 271 -9.68 2.35 13.56
N PRO A 272 -10.92 1.84 13.56
CA PRO A 272 -11.20 0.41 13.76
C PRO A 272 -10.52 -0.49 12.71
N GLU A 273 -10.27 -1.75 13.06
CA GLU A 273 -9.59 -2.74 12.19
C GLU A 273 -10.29 -2.93 10.82
N ASN A 274 -11.61 -2.80 10.78
CA ASN A 274 -12.45 -3.03 9.59
C ASN A 274 -12.78 -1.75 8.79
N PHE A 275 -12.26 -0.59 9.22
CA PHE A 275 -12.52 0.69 8.57
C PHE A 275 -11.73 0.86 7.28
N ALA A 276 -10.46 0.44 7.29
CA ALA A 276 -9.54 0.57 6.17
C ALA A 276 -8.69 -0.68 6.02
N VAL A 277 -8.59 -1.21 4.80
CA VAL A 277 -7.84 -2.42 4.49
C VAL A 277 -6.82 -2.12 3.40
N GLY A 278 -5.54 -2.20 3.76
CA GLY A 278 -4.44 -2.13 2.79
C GLY A 278 -4.23 -3.49 2.15
N ILE A 279 -4.66 -3.65 0.90
CA ILE A 279 -4.60 -4.90 0.14
C ILE A 279 -3.20 -5.01 -0.43
N ASN A 280 -2.32 -5.78 0.22
CA ASN A 280 -0.90 -5.86 -0.12
C ASN A 280 -0.47 -7.16 -0.76
N THR A 281 -1.21 -8.24 -0.54
CA THR A 281 -0.90 -9.57 -1.05
C THR A 281 -2.11 -10.19 -1.73
N TYR A 282 -1.86 -11.14 -2.63
CA TYR A 282 -2.92 -11.95 -3.24
C TYR A 282 -3.81 -12.59 -2.17
N ASP A 283 -3.21 -13.23 -1.16
CA ASP A 283 -3.94 -13.86 -0.04
C ASP A 283 -4.85 -12.89 0.73
N GLN A 284 -4.43 -11.63 0.87
CA GLN A 284 -5.25 -10.59 1.52
C GLN A 284 -6.47 -10.25 0.66
N LEU A 285 -6.31 -10.17 -0.66
CA LEU A 285 -7.44 -9.98 -1.57
C LEU A 285 -8.39 -11.18 -1.51
N CYS A 286 -7.89 -12.42 -1.52
CA CYS A 286 -8.71 -13.63 -1.37
C CYS A 286 -9.51 -13.63 -0.06
N THR A 287 -8.86 -13.26 1.04
CA THR A 287 -9.50 -13.24 2.36
C THR A 287 -10.56 -12.15 2.46
N PHE A 288 -10.29 -11.01 1.81
CA PHE A 288 -11.13 -9.82 1.92
C PHE A 288 -12.31 -9.83 0.94
N ASP A 289 -12.09 -10.28 -0.29
CA ASP A 289 -13.07 -10.31 -1.37
C ASP A 289 -12.82 -11.51 -2.29
N SER A 290 -13.15 -12.71 -1.80
CA SER A 290 -12.94 -13.98 -2.53
C SER A 290 -13.66 -14.06 -3.88
N GLY A 291 -14.67 -13.21 -4.11
CA GLY A 291 -15.39 -13.09 -5.38
C GLY A 291 -14.87 -12.01 -6.32
N SER A 292 -13.76 -11.34 -5.99
CA SER A 292 -13.20 -10.26 -6.81
C SER A 292 -12.89 -10.74 -8.24
N GLU A 293 -13.35 -10.01 -9.25
CA GLU A 293 -12.96 -10.22 -10.65
C GLU A 293 -11.44 -10.18 -10.84
N SER A 294 -10.72 -9.43 -9.98
CA SER A 294 -9.26 -9.36 -10.04
C SER A 294 -8.58 -10.65 -9.59
N LEU A 295 -9.25 -11.53 -8.83
CA LEU A 295 -8.72 -12.83 -8.43
C LEU A 295 -8.75 -13.86 -9.57
N GLN A 296 -9.55 -13.63 -10.62
CA GLN A 296 -9.60 -14.49 -11.80
C GLN A 296 -8.36 -14.27 -12.66
N SER A 297 -7.24 -14.85 -12.22
CA SER A 297 -6.06 -15.02 -13.05
C SER A 297 -6.14 -16.37 -13.74
N ASP A 298 -6.10 -16.38 -15.07
CA ASP A 298 -6.03 -17.61 -15.88
C ASP A 298 -4.99 -18.61 -15.33
N ALA A 299 -3.89 -18.10 -14.77
CA ALA A 299 -2.85 -18.91 -14.14
C ALA A 299 -3.35 -19.73 -12.95
N ILE A 300 -4.17 -19.17 -12.06
CA ILE A 300 -4.66 -19.88 -10.86
C ILE A 300 -5.74 -20.88 -11.23
N ASP A 301 -6.61 -20.55 -12.18
CA ASP A 301 -7.59 -21.49 -12.70
C ASP A 301 -6.91 -22.68 -13.39
N ILE A 302 -5.83 -22.43 -14.14
CA ILE A 302 -4.98 -23.48 -14.70
C ILE A 302 -4.37 -24.33 -13.58
N LEU A 303 -3.80 -23.72 -12.54
CA LEU A 303 -3.23 -24.46 -11.42
C LEU A 303 -4.27 -25.33 -10.71
N ALA A 304 -5.45 -24.79 -10.43
CA ALA A 304 -6.55 -25.53 -9.80
C ALA A 304 -6.94 -26.76 -10.63
N LYS A 305 -7.03 -26.60 -11.97
CA LYS A 305 -7.28 -27.71 -12.90
C LYS A 305 -6.13 -28.71 -12.98
N VAL A 306 -4.89 -28.25 -13.02
CA VAL A 306 -3.68 -29.09 -13.11
C VAL A 306 -3.52 -29.97 -11.87
N PHE A 307 -3.81 -29.42 -10.69
CA PHE A 307 -3.67 -30.14 -9.43
C PHE A 307 -4.95 -30.82 -8.95
N ASP A 308 -6.08 -30.61 -9.63
CA ASP A 308 -7.41 -31.07 -9.23
C ASP A 308 -7.72 -30.69 -7.78
N VAL A 309 -7.74 -29.37 -7.54
CA VAL A 309 -8.01 -28.74 -6.24
C VAL A 309 -8.87 -27.49 -6.40
N ASP A 310 -9.47 -27.06 -5.30
CA ASP A 310 -10.04 -25.72 -5.24
C ASP A 310 -8.94 -24.64 -5.24
N THR A 311 -9.23 -23.48 -5.80
CA THR A 311 -8.29 -22.34 -5.84
C THR A 311 -7.78 -21.92 -4.45
N SER A 312 -8.56 -22.14 -3.40
CA SER A 312 -8.18 -21.86 -2.01
C SER A 312 -7.06 -22.76 -1.46
N GLU A 313 -6.78 -23.90 -2.08
CA GLU A 313 -5.66 -24.77 -1.69
C GLU A 313 -4.30 -24.32 -2.25
N ILE A 314 -4.31 -23.39 -3.21
CA ILE A 314 -3.09 -22.78 -3.77
C ILE A 314 -2.69 -21.63 -2.84
N THR A 315 -1.65 -21.88 -2.04
CA THR A 315 -1.25 -21.00 -0.93
C THR A 315 0.21 -20.59 -1.03
N ASN A 316 0.64 -19.64 -0.21
CA ASN A 316 2.04 -19.18 -0.12
C ASN A 316 2.62 -18.79 -1.48
N ILE A 317 1.90 -17.95 -2.22
CA ILE A 317 2.36 -17.45 -3.51
C ILE A 317 3.47 -16.42 -3.30
N GLU A 318 4.68 -16.68 -3.80
CA GLU A 318 5.84 -15.81 -3.65
C GLU A 318 6.49 -15.52 -5.01
N VAL A 319 6.82 -14.26 -5.29
CA VAL A 319 7.43 -13.88 -6.56
C VAL A 319 8.91 -14.24 -6.60
N LEU A 320 9.33 -14.84 -7.71
CA LEU A 320 10.73 -15.06 -8.01
C LEU A 320 11.23 -13.92 -8.91
N LYS A 321 12.03 -13.01 -8.33
CA LYS A 321 12.71 -11.92 -9.06
C LYS A 321 13.90 -12.43 -9.91
N LYS A 322 13.73 -13.55 -10.63
CA LYS A 322 14.79 -14.19 -11.41
C LYS A 322 14.26 -14.60 -12.78
N GLY A 323 14.98 -14.20 -13.82
CA GLY A 323 14.66 -14.51 -15.22
C GLY A 323 14.52 -13.25 -16.08
N MET A 324 15.12 -13.26 -17.28
CA MET A 324 15.07 -12.12 -18.21
C MET A 324 13.79 -12.11 -19.08
N THR A 325 13.19 -13.29 -19.29
CA THR A 325 12.13 -13.50 -20.29
C THR A 325 10.86 -14.09 -19.70
N ASN A 326 10.80 -14.31 -18.39
CA ASN A 326 9.64 -14.92 -17.75
C ASN A 326 9.32 -14.22 -16.44
N ARG A 327 8.03 -14.16 -16.13
CA ARG A 327 7.48 -13.81 -14.83
C ARG A 327 7.18 -15.12 -14.09
N SER A 328 7.84 -15.35 -12.96
CA SER A 328 7.72 -16.61 -12.24
C SER A 328 7.28 -16.39 -10.80
N PHE A 329 6.46 -17.30 -10.28
CA PHE A 329 6.10 -17.35 -8.86
C PHE A 329 6.16 -18.76 -8.31
N LEU A 330 6.58 -18.86 -7.07
CA LEU A 330 6.49 -20.03 -6.23
C LEU A 330 5.07 -20.11 -5.65
N PHE A 331 4.53 -21.31 -5.48
CA PHE A 331 3.31 -21.55 -4.71
C PHE A 331 3.40 -22.90 -4.00
N ARG A 332 2.54 -23.11 -3.00
CA ARG A 332 2.35 -24.38 -2.31
C ARG A 332 1.00 -24.97 -2.67
N CYS A 333 0.98 -26.26 -2.97
CA CYS A 333 -0.23 -27.03 -3.21
C CYS A 333 -0.02 -28.45 -2.68
N LYS A 334 -1.03 -29.02 -1.99
CA LYS A 334 -0.94 -30.37 -1.39
C LYS A 334 0.34 -30.60 -0.54
N GLY A 335 0.78 -29.56 0.18
CA GLY A 335 1.97 -29.62 1.03
C GLY A 335 3.32 -29.48 0.33
N GLU A 336 3.38 -29.49 -1.01
CA GLU A 336 4.61 -29.40 -1.80
C GLU A 336 4.75 -28.01 -2.46
N LYS A 337 5.98 -27.63 -2.83
CA LYS A 337 6.26 -26.36 -3.50
C LYS A 337 6.46 -26.54 -5.01
N TYR A 338 5.96 -25.57 -5.76
CA TYR A 338 6.00 -25.56 -7.22
C TYR A 338 6.34 -24.15 -7.73
N ILE A 339 6.85 -24.07 -8.95
CA ILE A 339 7.05 -22.82 -9.67
C ILE A 339 6.07 -22.78 -10.83
N MET A 340 5.31 -21.69 -10.94
CA MET A 340 4.61 -21.30 -12.15
C MET A 340 5.44 -20.29 -12.92
N ARG A 341 5.63 -20.55 -14.22
CA ARG A 341 6.34 -19.69 -15.15
C ARG A 341 5.37 -19.18 -16.21
N ILE A 342 5.24 -17.87 -16.26
CA ILE A 342 4.44 -17.14 -17.25
C ILE A 342 5.42 -16.42 -18.19
N PRO A 343 5.37 -16.67 -19.51
CA PRO A 343 6.15 -15.90 -20.48
C PRO A 343 5.99 -14.39 -20.34
N GLY A 344 7.09 -13.65 -20.52
CA GLY A 344 7.03 -12.20 -20.66
C GLY A 344 6.36 -11.80 -21.98
N GLU A 345 5.74 -10.62 -22.02
CA GLU A 345 5.20 -10.06 -23.25
C GLU A 345 6.30 -9.86 -24.30
N GLY A 346 5.98 -10.15 -25.57
CA GLY A 346 6.91 -10.03 -26.68
C GLY A 346 7.90 -11.18 -26.82
N THR A 347 7.96 -12.11 -25.85
CA THR A 347 8.92 -13.21 -25.88
C THR A 347 8.56 -14.28 -26.90
N GLU A 348 7.33 -14.31 -27.40
CA GLU A 348 6.89 -15.15 -28.51
C GLU A 348 7.64 -14.86 -29.82
N ARG A 349 8.20 -13.65 -29.95
CA ARG A 349 9.05 -13.27 -31.09
C ARG A 349 10.49 -13.81 -30.98
N LEU A 350 10.89 -14.22 -29.79
CA LEU A 350 12.26 -14.66 -29.47
C LEU A 350 12.34 -16.16 -29.17
N ILE A 351 11.27 -16.74 -28.60
CA ILE A 351 11.24 -18.10 -28.09
C ILE A 351 10.10 -18.86 -28.76
N ASN A 352 10.47 -19.90 -29.51
CA ASN A 352 9.50 -20.84 -30.07
C ASN A 352 9.08 -21.87 -29.00
N ARG A 353 7.81 -21.80 -28.57
CA ARG A 353 7.27 -22.63 -27.49
C ARG A 353 7.02 -24.08 -27.90
N GLU A 354 6.79 -24.33 -29.17
CA GLU A 354 6.69 -25.68 -29.71
C GLU A 354 8.04 -26.39 -29.65
N HIS A 355 9.12 -25.71 -30.06
CA HIS A 355 10.47 -26.24 -29.92
C HIS A 355 10.86 -26.44 -28.45
N GLU A 356 10.51 -25.49 -27.58
CA GLU A 356 10.76 -25.63 -26.14
C GLU A 356 10.07 -26.88 -25.56
N TYR A 357 8.80 -27.09 -25.88
CA TYR A 357 8.06 -28.29 -25.46
C TYR A 357 8.69 -29.57 -26.00
N GLN A 358 9.04 -29.60 -27.29
CA GLN A 358 9.70 -30.75 -27.91
C GLN A 358 11.03 -31.12 -27.25
N VAL A 359 11.84 -30.12 -26.86
CA VAL A 359 13.09 -30.36 -26.12
C VAL A 359 12.80 -31.01 -24.77
N TYR A 360 11.81 -30.51 -24.03
CA TYR A 360 11.45 -31.06 -22.73
C TYR A 360 10.90 -32.49 -22.83
N GLU A 361 10.09 -32.80 -23.83
CA GLU A 361 9.62 -34.17 -24.07
C GLU A 361 10.78 -35.10 -24.45
N ALA A 362 11.75 -34.65 -25.25
CA ALA A 362 12.94 -35.45 -25.60
C ALA A 362 13.83 -35.81 -24.39
N ILE A 363 13.85 -34.98 -23.35
CA ILE A 363 14.73 -35.17 -22.17
C ILE A 363 14.00 -35.64 -20.92
N LYS A 364 12.68 -35.83 -20.97
CA LYS A 364 11.80 -36.12 -19.82
C LYS A 364 12.30 -37.21 -18.89
N ASP A 365 12.75 -38.34 -19.45
CA ASP A 365 13.19 -39.51 -18.67
C ASP A 365 14.71 -39.54 -18.39
N LYS A 366 15.42 -38.46 -18.74
CA LYS A 366 16.88 -38.41 -18.60
C LYS A 366 17.32 -37.87 -17.24
N GLY A 367 16.42 -37.25 -16.48
CA GLY A 367 16.72 -36.68 -15.15
C GLY A 367 17.77 -35.56 -15.19
N ILE A 368 17.80 -34.81 -16.30
CA ILE A 368 18.77 -33.72 -16.54
C ILE A 368 18.14 -32.32 -16.49
N SER A 369 16.81 -32.24 -16.37
CA SER A 369 16.05 -31.00 -16.28
C SER A 369 15.13 -31.00 -15.06
N ASP A 370 14.48 -29.88 -14.84
CA ASP A 370 13.39 -29.70 -13.89
C ASP A 370 12.21 -30.66 -14.15
N ASP A 371 11.55 -31.09 -13.07
CA ASP A 371 10.35 -31.93 -13.13
C ASP A 371 9.15 -31.08 -13.57
N ILE A 372 8.70 -31.29 -14.82
CA ILE A 372 7.56 -30.58 -15.39
C ILE A 372 6.26 -31.29 -15.00
N ILE A 373 5.37 -30.52 -14.36
CA ILE A 373 4.01 -30.95 -14.02
C ILE A 373 3.03 -30.57 -15.13
N TYR A 374 3.23 -29.39 -15.74
CA TYR A 374 2.37 -28.87 -16.79
C TYR A 374 3.15 -27.97 -17.74
N PHE A 375 2.84 -28.05 -19.03
CA PHE A 375 3.36 -27.14 -20.05
C PHE A 375 2.28 -26.91 -21.11
N ASP A 376 1.90 -25.66 -21.35
CA ASP A 376 1.01 -25.28 -22.44
C ASP A 376 1.80 -24.67 -23.60
N ILE A 377 1.70 -25.32 -24.76
CA ILE A 377 2.45 -24.95 -25.97
C ILE A 377 1.97 -23.60 -26.53
N LYS A 378 0.69 -23.26 -26.35
CA LYS A 378 0.08 -22.07 -26.96
C LYS A 378 0.45 -20.80 -26.20
N ASN A 379 0.24 -20.77 -24.89
CA ASN A 379 0.54 -19.60 -24.06
C ASN A 379 1.93 -19.67 -23.41
N GLY A 380 2.63 -20.82 -23.48
CA GLY A 380 3.96 -21.05 -22.93
C GLY A 380 4.02 -21.18 -21.40
N TYR A 381 2.87 -21.32 -20.75
CA TYR A 381 2.77 -21.49 -19.30
C TYR A 381 3.39 -22.81 -18.89
N LYS A 382 4.22 -22.79 -17.84
CA LYS A 382 4.92 -23.98 -17.37
C LYS A 382 4.86 -24.08 -15.85
N VAL A 383 4.51 -25.25 -15.33
CA VAL A 383 4.55 -25.58 -13.90
C VAL A 383 5.59 -26.64 -13.66
N THR A 384 6.46 -26.41 -12.67
CA THR A 384 7.54 -27.32 -12.32
C THR A 384 7.59 -27.55 -10.82
N LYS A 385 8.12 -28.69 -10.39
CA LYS A 385 8.41 -28.89 -8.96
C LYS A 385 9.54 -27.96 -8.51
N PHE A 386 9.43 -27.40 -7.31
CA PHE A 386 10.51 -26.58 -6.75
C PHE A 386 11.59 -27.48 -6.14
N LEU A 387 12.86 -27.24 -6.50
CA LEU A 387 14.00 -27.97 -5.96
C LEU A 387 14.49 -27.32 -4.66
N GLU A 388 14.09 -27.90 -3.53
CA GLU A 388 14.53 -27.45 -2.21
C GLU A 388 15.99 -27.78 -1.93
N ASN A 389 16.63 -26.98 -1.06
CA ASN A 389 18.00 -27.20 -0.58
C ASN A 389 19.06 -27.23 -1.69
N THR A 390 18.83 -26.48 -2.77
CA THR A 390 19.76 -26.34 -3.89
C THR A 390 20.46 -24.98 -3.87
N ARG A 391 21.67 -24.92 -4.43
CA ARG A 391 22.38 -23.66 -4.72
C ARG A 391 23.14 -23.79 -6.03
N ASN A 392 23.51 -22.64 -6.58
CA ASN A 392 24.40 -22.59 -7.74
C ASN A 392 25.80 -23.09 -7.36
N CYS A 393 26.50 -23.65 -8.35
CA CYS A 393 27.92 -23.97 -8.27
C CYS A 393 28.71 -22.71 -7.94
N ASP A 394 29.65 -22.81 -7.00
CA ASP A 394 30.67 -21.77 -6.81
C ASP A 394 31.72 -21.90 -7.95
N PRO A 395 31.88 -20.88 -8.81
CA PRO A 395 32.85 -20.95 -9.90
C PRO A 395 34.31 -20.94 -9.41
N GLU A 396 34.57 -20.51 -8.17
CA GLU A 396 35.92 -20.47 -7.59
C GLU A 396 36.29 -21.79 -6.89
N ASP A 397 35.32 -22.69 -6.68
CA ASP A 397 35.55 -24.04 -6.16
C ASP A 397 35.72 -25.05 -7.30
N TRP A 398 36.97 -25.41 -7.59
CA TRP A 398 37.29 -26.35 -8.65
C TRP A 398 36.76 -27.77 -8.45
N GLU A 399 36.47 -28.20 -7.21
CA GLU A 399 35.81 -29.49 -6.99
C GLU A 399 34.35 -29.44 -7.43
N GLU A 400 33.65 -28.34 -7.19
CA GLU A 400 32.28 -28.13 -7.66
C GLU A 400 32.21 -27.99 -9.17
N VAL A 401 33.13 -27.22 -9.75
CA VAL A 401 33.26 -27.09 -11.22
C VAL A 401 33.51 -28.46 -11.84
N ALA A 402 34.39 -29.29 -11.26
CA ALA A 402 34.64 -30.65 -11.74
C ALA A 402 33.39 -31.54 -11.69
N LYS A 403 32.55 -31.42 -10.64
CA LYS A 403 31.25 -32.12 -10.54
C LYS A 403 30.31 -31.65 -11.65
N CYS A 404 30.20 -30.35 -11.90
CA CYS A 404 29.38 -29.80 -12.99
C CYS A 404 29.85 -30.27 -14.37
N MET A 405 31.17 -30.29 -14.61
CA MET A 405 31.75 -30.76 -15.87
C MET A 405 31.49 -32.25 -16.13
N LYS A 406 31.45 -33.09 -15.09
CA LYS A 406 31.06 -34.50 -15.24
C LYS A 406 29.62 -34.64 -15.71
N VAL A 407 28.70 -33.85 -15.16
CA VAL A 407 27.29 -33.83 -15.59
C VAL A 407 27.17 -33.33 -17.03
N LEU A 408 27.88 -32.26 -17.40
CA LEU A 408 27.88 -31.73 -18.76
C LEU A 408 28.41 -32.73 -19.79
N ARG A 409 29.50 -33.45 -19.47
CA ARG A 409 30.01 -34.55 -20.33
C ARG A 409 29.00 -35.68 -20.47
N LYS A 410 28.32 -36.06 -19.39
CA LYS A 410 27.25 -37.06 -19.43
C LYS A 410 26.13 -36.60 -20.36
N PHE A 411 25.72 -35.33 -20.29
CA PHE A 411 24.72 -34.75 -21.18
C PHE A 411 25.13 -34.81 -22.65
N HIS A 412 26.37 -34.43 -22.99
CA HIS A 412 26.88 -34.48 -24.37
C HIS A 412 27.10 -35.90 -24.91
N SER A 413 27.01 -36.91 -24.06
CA SER A 413 27.17 -38.33 -24.44
C SER A 413 25.83 -39.06 -24.59
N LEU A 414 24.70 -38.38 -24.33
CA LEU A 414 23.34 -38.85 -24.60
C LEU A 414 23.00 -38.63 -26.07
#